data_AF-Q86K63-F1
#
_entry.id   AF-Q86K63-F1
#
_cell.length_a   1.000
_cell.length_b   1.000
_cell.length_c   1.000
_cell.angle_alpha   90.00
_cell.angle_beta   90.00
_cell.angle_gamma   90.00
#
_symmetry.space_group_name_H-M   'P 1'
#
loop_
_entity.id
_entity.type
_entity.pdbx_description
1 polymer ?
#
loop_
_entity_poly.entity_id
_entity_poly.type
_entity_poly.pdbx_seq_one_letter_code
_entity_poly.pdbx_strand_id
1 'polypeptide(L)'
;MDNNNIFPNKDKFINENEIENQENENENLDKFNEFKNKLLFFSNLKSKEKEYNKIKSNVLTNWENMKSEDIILNDLYNERNQLILEYKRYESILKDVQNDIFRIESIIVESKQQREQFKKQVSMQTDIELVPLKDEIDSMRIQIQLPQLPPIDSEKDKLTSNYLTNRLNEERIKQQQQQQNKLNQSSNNNNNNFIDNNSNNSGSGGIDYPNSGSKRGRKKRISLS
;
A
#
# COMPACT_ATOMS: atom_id res chain seq x y z
N MET A 1 24.01 83.44 -54.18
CA MET A 1 22.68 83.73 -54.73
C MET A 1 21.78 84.10 -53.57
N ASP A 2 22.05 85.18 -52.86
CA ASP A 2 22.20 86.59 -53.22
C ASP A 2 20.96 87.33 -52.77
N ASN A 3 21.24 88.26 -51.86
CA ASN A 3 20.37 89.25 -51.27
C ASN A 3 19.36 89.84 -52.27
N ASN A 4 18.11 89.99 -51.83
CA ASN A 4 17.30 91.11 -52.26
C ASN A 4 16.64 91.81 -51.07
N ASN A 5 16.98 93.08 -51.05
CA ASN A 5 16.71 94.17 -50.15
C ASN A 5 15.28 94.72 -50.39
N ILE A 6 14.83 95.65 -49.52
CA ILE A 6 13.87 96.77 -49.79
C ILE A 6 12.44 96.64 -49.22
N PHE A 7 12.28 97.24 -48.01
CA PHE A 7 11.32 98.30 -47.55
C PHE A 7 9.79 98.23 -47.85
N PRO A 8 8.94 99.07 -47.21
CA PRO A 8 8.86 99.59 -45.83
C PRO A 8 7.42 99.56 -45.23
N ASN A 9 7.28 100.05 -43.99
CA ASN A 9 6.08 100.66 -43.37
C ASN A 9 4.81 99.83 -43.19
N LYS A 10 4.43 99.62 -41.93
CA LYS A 10 3.14 100.08 -41.39
C LYS A 10 3.12 100.03 -39.88
N ASP A 11 2.79 101.18 -39.31
CA ASP A 11 2.43 101.41 -37.92
C ASP A 11 1.49 100.32 -37.40
N LYS A 12 1.90 99.66 -36.32
CA LYS A 12 0.98 99.05 -35.37
C LYS A 12 1.45 99.39 -33.98
N PHE A 13 0.76 100.34 -33.38
CA PHE A 13 0.60 100.46 -31.94
C PHE A 13 0.31 99.05 -31.38
N ILE A 14 1.28 98.45 -30.70
CA ILE A 14 1.05 97.24 -29.90
C ILE A 14 0.96 97.69 -28.45
N ASN A 15 -0.24 97.46 -27.92
CA ASN A 15 -0.66 97.65 -26.55
C ASN A 15 0.36 97.01 -25.59
N GLU A 16 1.11 97.80 -24.82
CA GLU A 16 1.98 97.28 -23.76
C GLU A 16 1.18 96.51 -22.68
N ASN A 17 -0.15 96.70 -22.63
CA ASN A 17 -1.08 95.95 -21.76
C ASN A 17 -1.52 94.57 -22.30
N GLU A 18 -1.19 94.19 -23.54
CA GLU A 18 -1.49 92.84 -24.08
C GLU A 18 -0.30 91.88 -23.92
N ILE A 19 0.93 92.39 -23.78
CA ILE A 19 2.14 91.58 -23.61
C ILE A 19 2.25 91.04 -22.18
N GLU A 20 1.89 91.83 -21.16
CA GLU A 20 1.84 91.35 -19.76
C GLU A 20 0.76 90.30 -19.52
N ASN A 21 -0.30 90.24 -20.35
CA ASN A 21 -1.30 89.17 -20.27
C ASN A 21 -0.82 87.88 -20.93
N GLN A 22 -0.03 87.94 -22.01
CA GLN A 22 0.55 86.74 -22.64
C GLN A 22 1.70 86.12 -21.83
N GLU A 23 2.50 86.93 -21.13
CA GLU A 23 3.55 86.39 -20.22
C GLU A 23 2.94 85.76 -18.96
N ASN A 24 1.87 86.33 -18.39
CA ASN A 24 1.12 85.71 -17.30
C ASN A 24 0.39 84.43 -17.74
N GLU A 25 -0.06 84.33 -18.99
CA GLU A 25 -0.63 83.09 -19.54
C GLU A 25 0.44 81.99 -19.70
N ASN A 26 1.66 82.33 -20.14
CA ASN A 26 2.75 81.37 -20.26
C ASN A 26 3.26 80.85 -18.91
N GLU A 27 3.42 81.71 -17.90
CA GLU A 27 3.77 81.26 -16.54
C GLU A 27 2.67 80.37 -15.94
N ASN A 28 1.40 80.69 -16.18
CA ASN A 28 0.29 79.86 -15.73
C ASN A 28 0.23 78.53 -16.49
N LEU A 29 0.57 78.51 -17.78
CA LEU A 29 0.66 77.29 -18.58
C LEU A 29 1.78 76.37 -18.07
N ASP A 30 2.94 76.92 -17.72
CA ASP A 30 4.06 76.17 -17.15
C ASP A 30 3.73 75.61 -15.75
N LYS A 31 3.15 76.43 -14.87
CA LYS A 31 2.65 75.98 -13.55
C LYS A 31 1.59 74.88 -13.70
N PHE A 32 0.69 75.01 -14.68
CA PHE A 32 -0.31 73.99 -14.99
C PHE A 32 0.31 72.70 -15.53
N ASN A 33 1.30 72.79 -16.42
CA ASN A 33 2.03 71.64 -16.94
C ASN A 33 2.83 70.92 -15.85
N GLU A 34 3.49 71.65 -14.96
CA GLU A 34 4.18 71.09 -13.80
C GLU A 34 3.18 70.37 -12.88
N PHE A 35 2.03 70.99 -12.60
CA PHE A 35 0.96 70.39 -11.81
C PHE A 35 0.41 69.12 -12.46
N LYS A 36 0.18 69.12 -13.78
CA LYS A 36 -0.25 67.96 -14.55
C LYS A 36 0.78 66.82 -14.51
N ASN A 37 2.07 67.14 -14.64
CA ASN A 37 3.15 66.16 -14.52
C ASN A 37 3.22 65.56 -13.12
N LYS A 38 3.05 66.37 -12.07
CA LYS A 38 2.94 65.88 -10.69
C LYS A 38 1.74 64.96 -10.51
N LEU A 39 0.56 65.29 -11.06
CA LEU A 39 -0.62 64.42 -11.01
C LEU A 39 -0.40 63.09 -11.75
N LEU A 40 0.23 63.11 -12.93
CA LEU A 40 0.58 61.89 -13.66
C LEU A 40 1.56 61.02 -12.87
N PHE A 41 2.57 61.62 -12.24
CA PHE A 41 3.49 60.92 -11.35
C PHE A 41 2.76 60.27 -10.17
N PHE A 42 1.88 60.99 -9.48
CA PHE A 42 1.09 60.43 -8.37
C PHE A 42 0.15 59.31 -8.82
N SER A 43 -0.45 59.43 -10.01
CA SER A 43 -1.26 58.36 -10.61
C SER A 43 -0.44 57.10 -10.87
N ASN A 44 0.74 57.24 -11.49
CA ASN A 44 1.67 56.14 -11.74
C ASN A 44 2.18 55.51 -10.44
N LEU A 45 2.53 56.33 -9.44
CA LEU A 45 2.96 55.88 -8.12
C LEU A 45 1.87 55.03 -7.46
N LYS A 46 0.62 55.51 -7.46
CA LYS A 46 -0.53 54.77 -6.91
C LYS A 46 -0.79 53.46 -7.66
N SER A 47 -0.60 53.43 -8.97
CA SER A 47 -0.68 52.20 -9.77
C SER A 47 0.40 51.19 -9.37
N LYS A 48 1.65 51.65 -9.24
CA LYS A 48 2.78 50.81 -8.82
C LYS A 48 2.67 50.33 -7.38
N GLU A 49 2.13 51.15 -6.49
CA GLU A 49 1.85 50.75 -5.10
C GLU A 49 0.78 49.65 -5.03
N LYS A 50 -0.28 49.74 -5.86
CA LYS A 50 -1.27 48.66 -5.98
C LYS A 50 -0.65 47.36 -6.51
N GLU A 51 0.19 47.46 -7.53
CA GLU A 51 0.92 46.30 -8.10
C GLU A 51 1.85 45.67 -7.05
N TYR A 52 2.61 46.49 -6.33
CA TYR A 52 3.47 46.05 -5.22
C TYR A 52 2.68 45.32 -4.13
N ASN A 53 1.56 45.89 -3.67
CA ASN A 53 0.72 45.27 -2.66
C ASN A 53 0.12 43.94 -3.12
N LYS A 54 -0.25 43.83 -4.41
CA LYS A 54 -0.71 42.57 -5.01
C LYS A 54 0.40 41.52 -5.02
N ILE A 55 1.60 41.86 -5.48
CA ILE A 55 2.75 40.95 -5.50
C ILE A 55 3.13 40.53 -4.07
N LYS A 56 3.18 41.48 -3.14
CA LYS A 56 3.45 41.22 -1.72
C LYS A 56 2.46 40.23 -1.12
N SER A 57 1.16 40.41 -1.38
CA SER A 57 0.13 39.46 -0.92
C SER A 57 0.37 38.06 -1.48
N ASN A 58 0.65 37.95 -2.79
CA ASN A 58 0.93 36.65 -3.42
C ASN A 58 2.18 35.97 -2.84
N VAL A 59 3.24 36.74 -2.55
CA VAL A 59 4.46 36.21 -1.93
C VAL A 59 4.16 35.66 -0.53
N LEU A 60 3.38 36.38 0.27
CA LEU A 60 2.99 35.93 1.61
C LEU A 60 2.14 34.65 1.55
N THR A 61 1.14 34.59 0.66
CA THR A 61 0.32 33.39 0.46
C THR A 61 1.16 32.20 -0.01
N ASN A 62 2.08 32.39 -0.97
CA ASN A 62 2.96 31.32 -1.43
C ASN A 62 3.90 30.83 -0.32
N TRP A 63 4.34 31.72 0.58
CA TRP A 63 5.17 31.33 1.72
C TRP A 63 4.40 30.52 2.77
N GLU A 64 3.13 30.87 3.02
CA GLU A 64 2.23 30.07 3.86
C GLU A 64 1.96 28.69 3.24
N ASN A 65 1.68 28.64 1.94
CA ASN A 65 1.49 27.37 1.21
C ASN A 65 2.74 26.49 1.25
N MET A 66 3.93 27.07 1.06
CA MET A 66 5.19 26.33 1.14
C MET A 66 5.37 25.69 2.53
N LYS A 67 5.06 26.42 3.60
CA LYS A 67 5.12 25.87 4.96
C LYS A 67 4.12 24.75 5.19
N SER A 68 2.90 24.86 4.67
CA SER A 68 1.91 23.78 4.81
C SER A 68 2.34 22.53 4.03
N GLU A 69 2.89 22.70 2.84
CA GLU A 69 3.43 21.59 2.04
C GLU A 69 4.63 20.92 2.72
N ASP A 70 5.53 21.69 3.35
CA ASP A 70 6.65 21.14 4.12
C ASP A 70 6.17 20.25 5.29
N ILE A 71 5.08 20.64 5.97
CA ILE A 71 4.48 19.84 7.05
C ILE A 71 3.91 18.53 6.49
N ILE A 72 3.11 18.61 5.43
CA ILE A 72 2.51 17.43 4.77
C ILE A 72 3.62 16.49 4.27
N LEU A 73 4.67 17.03 3.67
CA LEU A 73 5.81 16.26 3.17
C LEU A 73 6.52 15.51 4.31
N ASN A 74 6.70 16.16 5.46
CA ASN A 74 7.28 15.52 6.64
C ASN A 74 6.40 14.39 7.19
N ASP A 75 5.08 14.59 7.22
CA ASP A 75 4.13 13.55 7.64
C ASP A 75 4.16 12.34 6.69
N LEU A 76 4.22 12.56 5.38
CA LEU A 76 4.38 11.50 4.37
C LEU A 76 5.70 10.75 4.52
N TYR A 77 6.81 11.46 4.85
CA TYR A 77 8.08 10.79 5.13
C TYR A 77 7.99 9.91 6.38
N ASN A 78 7.31 10.37 7.43
CA ASN A 78 7.09 9.60 8.65
C ASN A 78 6.24 8.36 8.39
N GLU A 79 5.13 8.50 7.67
CA GLU A 79 4.26 7.39 7.29
C GLU A 79 5.01 6.36 6.43
N ARG A 80 5.77 6.82 5.42
CA ARG A 80 6.63 5.95 4.60
C ARG A 80 7.61 5.15 5.46
N ASN A 81 8.24 5.78 6.44
CA ASN A 81 9.20 5.11 7.32
C ASN A 81 8.53 4.05 8.20
N GLN A 82 7.31 4.33 8.70
CA GLN A 82 6.51 3.36 9.46
C GLN A 82 6.16 2.15 8.59
N LEU A 83 5.67 2.38 7.36
CA LEU A 83 5.35 1.30 6.41
C LEU A 83 6.58 0.44 6.06
N ILE A 84 7.77 1.05 5.95
CA ILE A 84 9.02 0.30 5.73
C ILE A 84 9.34 -0.59 6.94
N LEU A 85 9.14 -0.13 8.17
CA LEU A 85 9.35 -0.94 9.38
C LEU A 85 8.36 -2.10 9.46
N GLU A 86 7.09 -1.87 9.15
CA GLU A 86 6.07 -2.92 9.07
C GLU A 86 6.40 -3.96 8.00
N TYR A 87 6.80 -3.51 6.80
CA TYR A 87 7.24 -4.40 5.72
C TYR A 87 8.38 -5.30 6.18
N LYS A 88 9.42 -4.74 6.81
CA LYS A 88 10.56 -5.52 7.34
C LYS A 88 10.13 -6.54 8.40
N ARG A 89 9.16 -6.19 9.25
CA ARG A 89 8.58 -7.12 10.24
C ARG A 89 7.88 -8.29 9.54
N TYR A 90 7.04 -8.02 8.54
CA TYR A 90 6.38 -9.08 7.77
C TYR A 90 7.37 -9.96 6.99
N GLU A 91 8.45 -9.37 6.46
CA GLU A 91 9.52 -10.11 5.81
C GLU A 91 10.21 -11.09 6.78
N SER A 92 10.47 -10.66 8.02
CA SER A 92 11.01 -11.54 9.07
C SER A 92 10.07 -12.71 9.37
N ILE A 93 8.78 -12.44 9.56
CA ILE A 93 7.78 -13.48 9.82
C ILE A 93 7.70 -14.46 8.65
N LEU A 94 7.78 -13.97 7.40
CA LEU A 94 7.77 -14.83 6.23
C LEU A 94 9.00 -15.75 6.17
N LYS A 95 10.18 -15.23 6.54
CA LYS A 95 11.41 -16.03 6.65
C LYS A 95 11.28 -17.12 7.72
N ASP A 96 10.69 -16.80 8.87
CA ASP A 96 10.45 -17.78 9.93
C ASP A 96 9.50 -18.90 9.47
N VAL A 97 8.39 -18.54 8.79
CA VAL A 97 7.47 -19.52 8.20
C VAL A 97 8.16 -20.39 7.15
N GLN A 98 9.04 -19.82 6.33
CA GLN A 98 9.82 -20.60 5.36
C GLN A 98 10.76 -21.59 6.04
N ASN A 99 11.44 -21.18 7.12
CA ASN A 99 12.30 -22.06 7.90
C ASN A 99 11.51 -23.21 8.53
N ASP A 100 10.32 -22.93 9.05
CA ASP A 100 9.43 -23.97 9.59
C ASP A 100 8.98 -24.95 8.51
N ILE A 101 8.65 -24.47 7.31
CA ILE A 101 8.33 -25.33 6.16
C ILE A 101 9.50 -26.26 5.85
N PHE A 102 10.73 -25.74 5.72
CA PHE A 102 11.90 -26.57 5.44
C PHE A 102 12.18 -27.58 6.54
N ARG A 103 12.00 -27.21 7.81
CA ARG A 103 12.14 -28.12 8.94
C ARG A 103 11.12 -29.25 8.87
N ILE A 104 9.85 -28.94 8.60
CA ILE A 104 8.80 -29.95 8.47
C ILE A 104 9.03 -30.85 7.25
N GLU A 105 9.49 -30.30 6.13
CA GLU A 105 9.87 -31.09 4.95
C GLU A 105 11.00 -32.06 5.25
N SER A 106 12.03 -31.64 5.98
CA SER A 106 13.12 -32.50 6.44
C SER A 106 12.60 -33.66 7.31
N ILE A 107 11.74 -33.36 8.28
CA ILE A 107 11.10 -34.38 9.15
C ILE A 107 10.23 -35.34 8.32
N ILE A 108 9.51 -34.86 7.31
CA ILE A 108 8.71 -35.71 6.41
C ILE A 108 9.62 -36.67 5.62
N VAL A 109 10.75 -36.18 5.11
CA VAL A 109 11.71 -37.02 4.38
C VAL A 109 12.30 -38.09 5.29
N GLU A 110 12.75 -37.71 6.49
CA GLU A 110 13.27 -38.64 7.48
C GLU A 110 12.23 -39.70 7.88
N SER A 111 11.00 -39.28 8.17
CA SER A 111 9.90 -40.18 8.55
C SER A 111 9.54 -41.15 7.41
N LYS A 112 9.57 -40.69 6.14
CA LYS A 112 9.39 -41.58 4.97
C LYS A 112 10.51 -42.62 4.89
N GLN A 113 11.76 -42.22 5.08
CA GLN A 113 12.90 -43.14 5.06
C GLN A 113 12.81 -44.19 6.18
N GLN A 114 12.51 -43.76 7.41
CA GLN A 114 12.30 -44.66 8.55
C GLN A 114 11.14 -45.63 8.29
N ARG A 115 10.02 -45.15 7.73
CA ARG A 115 8.89 -46.01 7.36
C ARG A 115 9.28 -47.09 6.35
N GLU A 116 10.05 -46.75 5.32
CA GLU A 116 10.53 -47.73 4.34
C GLU A 116 11.54 -48.71 4.98
N GLN A 117 12.37 -48.26 5.92
CA GLN A 117 13.26 -49.15 6.69
C GLN A 117 12.46 -50.15 7.53
N PHE A 118 11.46 -49.69 8.29
CA PHE A 118 10.59 -50.59 9.05
C PHE A 118 9.83 -51.55 8.15
N LYS A 119 9.33 -51.10 6.99
CA LYS A 119 8.66 -51.98 6.03
C LYS A 119 9.59 -53.10 5.54
N LYS A 120 10.86 -52.78 5.26
CA LYS A 120 11.87 -53.79 4.89
C LYS A 120 12.17 -54.75 6.04
N GLN A 121 12.34 -54.24 7.25
CA GLN A 121 12.58 -55.07 8.44
C GLN A 121 11.42 -56.03 8.71
N VAL A 122 10.17 -55.55 8.64
CA VAL A 122 8.98 -56.38 8.83
C VAL A 122 8.88 -57.46 7.75
N SER A 123 9.12 -57.14 6.47
CA SER A 123 9.15 -58.15 5.41
C SER A 123 10.27 -59.17 5.63
N MET A 124 11.48 -58.73 5.97
CA MET A 124 12.60 -59.63 6.27
C MET A 124 12.25 -60.59 7.42
N GLN A 125 11.77 -60.06 8.54
CA GLN A 125 11.40 -60.87 9.70
C GLN A 125 10.23 -61.81 9.42
N THR A 126 9.26 -61.39 8.60
CA THR A 126 8.12 -62.24 8.26
C THR A 126 8.55 -63.36 7.30
N ASP A 127 9.17 -63.00 6.18
CA ASP A 127 9.40 -63.90 5.05
C ASP A 127 10.62 -64.82 5.26
N ILE A 128 11.68 -64.32 5.93
CA ILE A 128 12.95 -65.05 6.09
C ILE A 128 13.07 -65.73 7.46
N GLU A 129 12.54 -65.11 8.52
CA GLU A 129 12.72 -65.63 9.88
C GLU A 129 11.47 -66.37 10.36
N LEU A 130 10.31 -65.71 10.35
CA LEU A 130 9.11 -66.21 11.00
C LEU A 130 8.42 -67.35 10.23
N VAL A 131 8.21 -67.18 8.92
CA VAL A 131 7.50 -68.19 8.11
C VAL A 131 8.25 -69.53 8.13
N PRO A 132 9.57 -69.61 7.85
CA PRO A 132 10.29 -70.87 7.92
C PRO A 132 10.28 -71.50 9.33
N LEU A 133 10.43 -70.68 10.37
CA LEU A 133 10.40 -71.17 11.75
C LEU A 133 9.01 -71.69 12.14
N LYS A 134 7.94 -71.03 11.71
CA LYS A 134 6.56 -71.50 11.92
C LYS A 134 6.35 -72.83 11.21
N ASP A 135 6.80 -72.98 9.97
CA ASP A 135 6.68 -74.22 9.21
C ASP A 135 7.43 -75.38 9.90
N GLU A 136 8.62 -75.11 10.45
CA GLU A 136 9.38 -76.07 11.24
C GLU A 136 8.62 -76.49 12.51
N ILE A 137 8.11 -75.51 13.29
CA ILE A 137 7.34 -75.77 14.52
C ILE A 137 6.05 -76.53 14.21
N ASP A 138 5.34 -76.18 13.15
CA ASP A 138 4.10 -76.86 12.75
C ASP A 138 4.38 -78.31 12.34
N SER A 139 5.48 -78.56 11.64
CA SER A 139 5.94 -79.93 11.35
C SER A 139 6.19 -80.74 12.63
N MET A 140 6.87 -80.15 13.63
CA MET A 140 7.09 -80.80 14.93
C MET A 140 5.78 -81.04 15.70
N ARG A 141 4.85 -80.07 15.69
CA ARG A 141 3.53 -80.19 16.34
C ARG A 141 2.70 -81.31 15.74
N ILE A 142 2.71 -81.45 14.42
CA ILE A 142 2.02 -82.53 13.71
C ILE A 142 2.52 -83.90 14.18
N GLN A 143 3.84 -84.07 14.38
CA GLN A 143 4.43 -85.34 14.84
C GLN A 143 3.91 -85.78 16.22
N ILE A 144 3.56 -84.82 17.09
CA ILE A 144 3.01 -85.06 18.43
C ILE A 144 1.49 -84.82 18.53
N GLN A 145 0.80 -84.73 17.39
CA GLN A 145 -0.65 -84.52 17.29
C GLN A 145 -1.17 -83.23 17.97
N LEU A 146 -0.34 -82.19 18.02
CA LEU A 146 -0.76 -80.85 18.44
C LEU A 146 -1.30 -80.04 17.25
N PRO A 147 -2.27 -79.13 17.48
CA PRO A 147 -2.76 -78.22 16.44
C PRO A 147 -1.67 -77.23 16.00
N GLN A 148 -1.68 -76.93 14.70
CA GLN A 148 -0.80 -75.92 14.09
C GLN A 148 -0.98 -74.55 14.73
N LEU A 149 0.08 -73.73 14.70
CA LEU A 149 0.02 -72.36 15.14
C LEU A 149 -0.84 -71.51 14.20
N PRO A 150 -1.58 -70.51 14.73
CA PRO A 150 -2.32 -69.58 13.90
C PRO A 150 -1.38 -68.79 12.98
N PRO A 151 -1.84 -68.39 11.78
CA PRO A 151 -1.05 -67.55 10.89
C PRO A 151 -0.88 -66.14 11.46
N ILE A 152 0.30 -65.53 11.26
CA ILE A 152 0.57 -64.16 11.71
C ILE A 152 -0.41 -63.14 11.10
N ASP A 153 -0.93 -63.41 9.90
CA ASP A 153 -1.92 -62.54 9.26
C ASP A 153 -3.18 -62.35 10.12
N SER A 154 -3.56 -63.36 10.91
CA SER A 154 -4.71 -63.24 11.82
C SER A 154 -4.48 -62.22 12.95
N GLU A 155 -3.23 -62.05 13.40
CA GLU A 155 -2.86 -61.03 14.39
C GLU A 155 -2.66 -59.66 13.73
N LYS A 156 -2.06 -59.64 12.54
CA LYS A 156 -1.88 -58.44 11.71
C LYS A 156 -3.22 -57.78 11.37
N ASP A 157 -4.25 -58.55 11.06
CA ASP A 157 -5.59 -58.02 10.76
C ASP A 157 -6.22 -57.37 12.00
N LYS A 158 -6.07 -57.97 13.18
CA LYS A 158 -6.52 -57.38 14.45
C LYS A 158 -5.79 -56.06 14.73
N LEU A 159 -4.47 -56.04 14.57
CA LEU A 159 -3.67 -54.82 14.74
C LEU A 159 -4.04 -53.73 13.73
N THR A 160 -4.27 -54.11 12.47
CA THR A 160 -4.69 -53.19 11.41
C THR A 160 -6.08 -52.62 11.68
N SER A 161 -7.02 -53.45 12.14
CA SER A 161 -8.36 -53.01 12.56
C SER A 161 -8.29 -52.01 13.72
N ASN A 162 -7.49 -52.31 14.74
CA ASN A 162 -7.26 -51.40 15.88
C ASN A 162 -6.60 -50.08 15.42
N TYR A 163 -5.63 -50.14 14.50
CA TYR A 163 -5.01 -48.94 13.94
C TYR A 163 -6.03 -48.08 13.18
N LEU A 164 -6.85 -48.68 12.31
CA LEU A 164 -7.85 -47.97 11.51
C LEU A 164 -8.94 -47.34 12.39
N THR A 165 -9.42 -48.05 13.41
CA THR A 165 -10.41 -47.52 14.36
C THR A 165 -9.86 -46.35 15.16
N ASN A 166 -8.64 -46.45 15.68
CA ASN A 166 -7.98 -45.34 16.36
C ASN A 166 -7.79 -44.15 15.42
N ARG A 167 -7.33 -44.39 14.18
CA ARG A 167 -7.14 -43.35 13.18
C ARG A 167 -8.43 -42.63 12.81
N LEU A 168 -9.53 -43.37 12.65
CA LEU A 168 -10.86 -42.80 12.39
C LEU A 168 -11.34 -41.92 13.56
N ASN A 169 -11.09 -42.34 14.80
CA ASN A 169 -11.43 -41.54 15.97
C ASN A 169 -10.62 -40.24 16.03
N GLU A 170 -9.31 -40.30 15.75
CA GLU A 170 -8.46 -39.10 15.67
C GLU A 170 -8.95 -38.10 14.60
N GLU A 171 -9.29 -38.59 13.40
CA GLU A 171 -9.80 -37.74 12.32
C GLU A 171 -11.16 -37.11 12.68
N ARG A 172 -12.04 -37.85 13.37
CA ARG A 172 -13.31 -37.32 13.87
C ARG A 172 -13.08 -36.17 14.88
N ILE A 173 -12.14 -36.33 15.80
CA ILE A 173 -11.78 -35.29 16.78
C ILE A 173 -11.25 -34.04 16.06
N LYS A 174 -10.36 -34.21 15.08
CA LYS A 174 -9.83 -33.09 14.28
C LYS A 174 -10.93 -32.33 13.55
N GLN A 175 -11.89 -33.04 12.95
CA GLN A 175 -13.02 -32.42 12.26
C GLN A 175 -13.91 -31.62 13.23
N GLN A 176 -14.17 -32.14 14.43
CA GLN A 176 -14.94 -31.41 15.46
C GLN A 176 -14.23 -30.12 15.90
N GLN A 177 -12.91 -30.17 16.13
CA GLN A 177 -12.11 -29.00 16.45
C GLN A 177 -12.12 -27.95 15.33
N GLN A 178 -12.02 -28.39 14.07
CA GLN A 178 -12.11 -27.49 12.91
C GLN A 178 -13.49 -26.82 12.80
N GLN A 179 -14.57 -27.51 13.16
CA GLN A 179 -15.92 -26.93 13.18
C GLN A 179 -16.06 -25.90 14.31
N GLN A 180 -15.55 -26.18 15.51
CA GLN A 180 -15.55 -25.23 16.63
C GLN A 180 -14.75 -23.96 16.29
N ASN A 181 -13.57 -24.10 15.67
CA ASN A 181 -12.77 -22.96 15.25
C ASN A 181 -13.49 -22.08 14.22
N LYS A 182 -14.25 -22.68 13.30
CA LYS A 182 -15.07 -21.92 12.34
C LYS A 182 -16.21 -21.16 13.04
N LEU A 183 -16.90 -21.78 13.99
CA LEU A 183 -17.97 -21.14 14.76
C LEU A 183 -17.46 -19.95 15.60
N ASN A 184 -16.28 -20.07 16.20
CA ASN A 184 -15.64 -18.99 16.96
C ASN A 184 -15.22 -17.83 16.04
N GLN A 185 -14.73 -18.11 14.83
CA GLN A 185 -14.41 -17.07 13.84
C GLN A 185 -15.66 -16.35 13.32
N SER A 186 -16.76 -17.08 13.09
CA SER A 186 -18.03 -16.47 12.69
C SER A 186 -18.65 -15.60 13.79
N SER A 187 -18.47 -15.96 15.06
CA SER A 187 -19.02 -15.20 16.19
C SER A 187 -18.27 -13.86 16.42
N ASN A 188 -16.96 -13.82 16.17
CA ASN A 188 -16.18 -12.57 16.32
C ASN A 188 -16.40 -11.56 15.18
N ASN A 189 -16.90 -11.97 14.02
CA ASN A 189 -17.15 -11.04 12.90
C ASN A 189 -18.49 -10.30 13.00
N ASN A 190 -19.39 -10.68 13.92
CA ASN A 190 -20.70 -10.03 14.05
C ASN A 190 -20.77 -8.92 15.11
N ASN A 191 -19.72 -8.70 15.91
CA ASN A 191 -19.72 -7.68 16.97
C ASN A 191 -19.07 -6.34 16.59
N ASN A 192 -18.67 -6.13 15.33
CA ASN A 192 -18.05 -4.86 14.88
C ASN A 192 -18.89 -4.07 13.87
N ASN A 193 -20.19 -4.36 13.69
CA ASN A 193 -21.05 -3.67 12.72
C ASN A 193 -22.27 -2.94 13.34
N PHE A 194 -22.20 -2.55 14.61
CA PHE A 194 -23.29 -1.79 15.25
C PHE A 194 -22.74 -0.72 16.21
N ILE A 195 -22.07 0.29 15.66
CA ILE A 195 -21.90 1.59 16.33
C ILE A 195 -22.47 2.66 15.39
N ASP A 196 -23.74 2.92 15.62
CA ASP A 196 -24.41 4.21 15.64
C ASP A 196 -23.96 5.30 14.66
N ASN A 197 -24.82 5.43 13.65
CA ASN A 197 -25.34 6.69 13.12
C ASN A 197 -25.44 7.81 14.19
N ASN A 198 -24.62 8.85 14.11
CA ASN A 198 -25.06 10.24 14.23
C ASN A 198 -23.92 11.22 13.95
N SER A 199 -23.94 11.90 12.81
CA SER A 199 -23.39 13.25 12.65
C SER A 199 -23.59 13.70 11.21
N ASN A 200 -24.61 14.53 11.02
CA ASN A 200 -24.82 15.36 9.85
C ASN A 200 -23.55 16.17 9.52
N ASN A 201 -23.02 16.06 8.31
CA ASN A 201 -22.45 17.24 7.67
C ASN A 201 -22.50 17.14 6.15
N SER A 202 -23.05 18.20 5.58
CA SER A 202 -23.29 18.50 4.18
C SER A 202 -22.02 18.89 3.40
N GLY A 203 -22.03 18.64 2.10
CA GLY A 203 -21.15 19.27 1.11
C GLY A 203 -20.32 18.25 0.33
N SER A 204 -20.74 17.84 -0.87
CA SER A 204 -20.62 18.57 -2.16
C SER A 204 -19.29 18.30 -2.87
N GLY A 205 -19.40 17.65 -4.04
CA GLY A 205 -18.32 17.47 -5.04
C GLY A 205 -17.43 16.27 -4.72
N GLY A 206 -17.39 15.21 -5.51
CA GLY A 206 -17.29 15.20 -6.96
C GLY A 206 -15.88 14.75 -7.32
N ILE A 207 -15.78 13.56 -7.92
CA ILE A 207 -14.83 13.09 -8.95
C ILE A 207 -14.77 11.56 -8.85
N ASP A 208 -15.40 10.94 -9.85
CA ASP A 208 -15.27 9.53 -10.20
C ASP A 208 -13.84 9.25 -10.72
N TYR A 209 -13.21 8.19 -10.24
CA TYR A 209 -12.17 7.50 -10.99
C TYR A 209 -12.43 5.99 -11.02
N PRO A 210 -12.17 5.33 -12.17
CA PRO A 210 -12.65 4.00 -12.44
C PRO A 210 -11.81 2.92 -11.78
N ASN A 211 -12.56 2.00 -11.16
CA ASN A 211 -12.28 0.60 -10.87
C ASN A 211 -11.31 -0.06 -11.89
N SER A 212 -10.04 -0.23 -11.49
CA SER A 212 -9.09 -1.07 -12.21
C SER A 212 -9.11 -2.49 -11.63
N GLY A 213 -9.51 -3.43 -12.48
CA GLY A 213 -9.83 -4.80 -12.12
C GLY A 213 -8.67 -5.59 -11.53
N SER A 214 -8.84 -6.01 -10.28
CA SER A 214 -8.09 -7.11 -9.68
C SER A 214 -8.71 -8.45 -10.09
N LYS A 215 -8.25 -9.03 -11.20
CA LYS A 215 -8.49 -10.45 -11.53
C LYS A 215 -7.31 -11.30 -11.06
N ARG A 216 -7.29 -11.65 -9.78
CA ARG A 216 -6.44 -12.74 -9.25
C ARG A 216 -7.07 -14.09 -9.60
N GLY A 217 -6.70 -14.63 -10.75
CA GLY A 217 -6.96 -16.02 -11.13
C GLY A 217 -5.96 -16.96 -10.49
N ARG A 218 -6.30 -17.52 -9.32
CA ARG A 218 -5.69 -18.72 -8.75
C ARG A 218 -6.28 -19.95 -9.46
N LYS A 219 -5.44 -20.84 -10.03
CA LYS A 219 -5.56 -22.31 -9.86
C LYS A 219 -4.48 -23.08 -10.63
N LYS A 220 -3.64 -23.76 -9.84
CA LYS A 220 -3.19 -25.16 -9.95
C LYS A 220 -2.74 -25.66 -11.32
N ARG A 221 -1.45 -26.01 -11.41
CA ARG A 221 -0.94 -27.24 -12.04
C ARG A 221 0.49 -27.51 -11.59
N ILE A 222 0.67 -28.50 -10.71
CA ILE A 222 1.88 -29.30 -10.64
C ILE A 222 1.42 -30.69 -11.04
N SER A 223 1.97 -31.17 -12.15
CA SER A 223 1.97 -32.56 -12.55
C SER A 223 3.41 -32.86 -12.96
N LEU A 224 4.10 -33.64 -12.15
CA LEU A 224 5.35 -34.30 -12.51
C LEU A 224 5.16 -35.77 -12.17
N SER A 225 5.07 -36.57 -13.24
CA SER A 225 5.57 -37.94 -13.31
C SER A 225 7.09 -37.92 -13.40
#